data_AF-A0A7I0EN55-F1
#
_entry.id   AF-A0A7I0EN55-F1
#
_cell.length_a   1.000
_cell.length_b   1.000
_cell.length_c   1.000
_cell.angle_alpha   90.00
_cell.angle_beta   90.00
_cell.angle_gamma   90.00
#
_symmetry.space_group_name_H-M   'P 1'
#
loop_
_entity.id
_entity.type
_entity.pdbx_description
1 polymer ?
#
loop_
_entity_poly.entity_id
_entity_poly.type
_entity_poly.pdbx_seq_one_letter_code
_entity_poly.pdbx_strand_id
1 'polypeptide(L)'
;MEGLRGKPIVIRAASPALIASGVCGLWIAVTGENFERIHHVPTDSAVHRQQFINHEFGHMILRHDTVLVPSERVALLAPLIPLDSIAYALSRSNFTDEQEALAEAIGDRLALLMLRDSTDAANGPRTGFGRVL
;
A
#
# COMPACT_ATOMS: atom_id res chain seq x y z
N MET A 1 2.09 3.32 -10.96
CA MET A 1 2.44 2.09 -10.21
C MET A 1 2.13 0.83 -10.99
N GLU A 2 0.90 0.61 -11.48
CA GLU A 2 0.55 -0.59 -12.25
C GLU A 2 1.45 -0.83 -13.48
N GLY A 3 1.81 0.23 -14.21
CA GLY A 3 2.78 0.13 -15.32
C GLY A 3 4.19 -0.30 -14.89
N LEU A 4 4.61 0.04 -13.67
CA LEU A 4 5.90 -0.41 -13.10
C LEU A 4 5.82 -1.87 -12.63
N ARG A 5 4.67 -2.28 -12.07
CA ARG A 5 4.44 -3.64 -11.57
C ARG A 5 4.10 -4.63 -12.69
N GLY A 6 3.58 -4.15 -13.83
CA GLY A 6 3.04 -5.00 -14.90
C GLY A 6 1.74 -5.72 -14.51
N LYS A 7 1.09 -5.31 -13.41
CA LYS A 7 -0.13 -5.90 -12.87
C LYS A 7 -1.07 -4.80 -12.36
N PRO A 8 -2.40 -4.96 -12.48
CA PRO A 8 -3.36 -4.12 -11.79
C PRO A 8 -3.17 -4.18 -10.27
N ILE A 9 -3.45 -3.07 -9.59
CA ILE A 9 -3.37 -2.95 -8.13
C ILE A 9 -4.77 -2.69 -7.59
N VAL A 10 -5.28 -3.64 -6.83
CA VAL A 10 -6.64 -3.64 -6.32
C VAL A 10 -6.63 -3.18 -4.86
N ILE A 11 -7.20 -2.01 -4.57
CA ILE A 11 -7.29 -1.47 -3.21
C ILE A 11 -8.59 -1.92 -2.55
N ARG A 12 -8.52 -2.43 -1.32
CA ARG A 12 -9.65 -2.95 -0.55
C ARG A 12 -9.54 -2.58 0.93
N ALA A 13 -10.68 -2.54 1.61
CA ALA A 13 -10.68 -2.52 3.06
C ALA A 13 -10.14 -3.86 3.62
N ALA A 14 -9.49 -3.79 4.77
CA ALA A 14 -8.98 -4.94 5.52
C ALA A 14 -10.12 -5.78 6.11
N SER A 15 -9.90 -7.09 6.25
CA SER A 15 -10.79 -7.97 7.01
C SER A 15 -10.60 -7.74 8.52
N PRO A 16 -11.59 -8.09 9.37
CA PRO A 16 -11.45 -7.98 10.83
C PRO A 16 -10.19 -8.68 11.39
N ALA A 17 -9.79 -9.80 10.78
CA ALA A 17 -8.58 -10.53 11.17
C ALA A 17 -7.29 -9.71 10.92
N LEU A 18 -7.20 -9.00 9.80
CA LEU A 18 -6.05 -8.15 9.50
C LEU A 18 -6.01 -6.95 10.46
N ILE A 19 -7.16 -6.38 10.82
CA ILE A 19 -7.25 -5.30 11.82
C ILE A 19 -6.71 -5.76 13.19
N ALA A 20 -7.06 -6.98 13.61
CA ALA A 20 -6.60 -7.55 14.87
C ALA A 20 -5.08 -7.73 14.96
N SER A 21 -4.37 -7.77 13.82
CA SER A 21 -2.90 -7.83 13.79
C SER A 21 -2.21 -6.52 14.15
N GLY A 22 -2.95 -5.40 14.23
CA GLY A 22 -2.39 -4.08 14.49
C GLY A 22 -1.76 -3.39 13.27
N VAL A 23 -1.86 -4.00 12.09
CA VAL A 23 -1.32 -3.47 10.84
C VAL A 23 -2.34 -2.56 10.14
N CYS A 24 -1.92 -1.34 9.78
CA CYS A 24 -2.79 -0.34 9.15
C CYS A 24 -2.95 -0.51 7.63
N GLY A 25 -1.98 -1.12 6.97
CA GLY A 25 -1.91 -1.31 5.52
C GLY A 25 -1.22 -2.62 5.15
N LEU A 26 -1.63 -3.24 4.05
CA LEU A 26 -1.02 -4.48 3.59
C LEU A 26 -1.14 -4.65 2.08
N TRP A 27 -0.06 -4.37 1.37
CA TRP A 27 0.21 -4.90 0.04
C TRP A 27 0.46 -6.42 0.05
N ILE A 28 -0.18 -7.13 -0.89
CA ILE A 28 -0.07 -8.56 -1.12
C ILE A 28 0.11 -8.80 -2.62
N ALA A 29 1.16 -9.53 -2.98
CA ALA A 29 1.36 -10.11 -4.29
C ALA A 29 1.32 -11.64 -4.19
N VAL A 30 0.55 -12.31 -5.05
CA VAL A 30 0.44 -13.77 -5.08
C VAL A 30 1.00 -14.29 -6.40
N THR A 31 1.86 -15.30 -6.32
CA THR A 31 2.41 -15.97 -7.50
C THR A 31 1.27 -16.63 -8.29
N GLY A 32 1.24 -16.37 -9.62
CA GLY A 32 0.20 -16.90 -10.51
C GLY A 32 -1.03 -16.00 -10.66
N GLU A 33 -1.22 -15.01 -9.81
CA GLU A 33 -2.29 -14.03 -9.99
C GLU A 33 -1.88 -12.93 -10.98
N ASN A 34 -2.85 -12.49 -11.78
CA ASN A 34 -2.69 -11.41 -12.74
C ASN A 34 -2.87 -10.01 -12.13
N PHE A 35 -3.06 -9.90 -10.81
CA PHE A 35 -3.19 -8.64 -10.07
C PHE A 35 -2.45 -8.71 -8.72
N GLU A 36 -2.29 -7.55 -8.10
CA GLU A 36 -1.83 -7.39 -6.72
C GLU A 36 -2.88 -6.61 -5.93
N ARG A 37 -2.84 -6.68 -4.61
CA ARG A 37 -3.86 -6.03 -3.77
C ARG A 37 -3.23 -5.24 -2.62
N ILE A 38 -3.82 -4.10 -2.28
CA ILE A 38 -3.53 -3.34 -1.07
C ILE A 38 -4.77 -3.40 -0.18
N HIS A 39 -4.62 -3.92 1.02
CA HIS A 39 -5.60 -3.80 2.08
C HIS A 39 -5.26 -2.62 2.98
N HIS A 40 -6.25 -1.87 3.44
CA HIS A 40 -6.05 -0.83 4.44
C HIS A 40 -7.10 -0.97 5.55
N VAL A 41 -6.75 -0.60 6.78
CA VAL A 41 -7.72 -0.56 7.87
C VAL A 41 -8.87 0.41 7.51
N PRO A 42 -10.14 0.04 7.77
CA PRO A 42 -11.24 0.98 7.62
C PRO A 42 -11.02 2.23 8.48
N THR A 43 -11.23 3.40 7.88
CA THR A 43 -11.15 4.68 8.59
C THR A 43 -12.05 5.70 7.91
N ASP A 44 -12.69 6.57 8.71
CA ASP A 44 -13.52 7.67 8.23
C ASP A 44 -12.67 8.84 7.70
N SER A 45 -11.38 8.87 8.04
CA SER A 45 -10.44 9.88 7.53
C SER A 45 -9.94 9.48 6.14
N ALA A 46 -10.34 10.24 5.12
CA ALA A 46 -9.82 10.07 3.75
C ALA A 46 -8.30 10.26 3.70
N VAL A 47 -7.75 11.16 4.53
CA VAL A 47 -6.30 11.43 4.62
C VAL A 47 -5.57 10.22 5.21
N HIS A 48 -6.05 9.65 6.32
CA HIS A 48 -5.42 8.45 6.89
C HIS A 48 -5.50 7.27 5.93
N ARG A 49 -6.64 7.07 5.27
CA ARG A 49 -6.80 6.03 4.26
C ARG A 49 -5.77 6.17 3.14
N GLN A 50 -5.59 7.40 2.63
CA GLN A 50 -4.63 7.66 1.57
C GLN A 50 -3.20 7.44 2.05
N GLN A 51 -2.87 7.80 3.29
CA GLN A 51 -1.54 7.57 3.85
C GLN A 51 -1.24 6.07 3.98
N PHE A 52 -2.19 5.26 4.46
CA PHE A 52 -2.02 3.80 4.50
C PHE A 52 -1.71 3.23 3.10
N ILE A 53 -2.39 3.74 2.07
CA ILE A 53 -2.14 3.32 0.68
C ILE A 53 -0.78 3.82 0.18
N ASN A 54 -0.41 5.06 0.49
CA ASN A 54 0.87 5.66 0.09
C ASN A 54 2.06 4.94 0.73
N HIS A 55 1.93 4.55 1.99
CA HIS A 55 2.89 3.71 2.70
C HIS A 55 3.13 2.38 1.97
N GLU A 56 2.05 1.68 1.56
CA GLU A 56 2.18 0.45 0.77
C GLU A 56 2.82 0.68 -0.60
N PHE A 57 2.55 1.82 -1.25
CA PHE A 57 3.28 2.21 -2.45
C PHE A 57 4.76 2.49 -2.17
N GLY A 58 5.10 3.00 -0.99
CA GLY A 58 6.47 3.13 -0.50
C GLY A 58 7.22 1.80 -0.53
N HIS A 59 6.62 0.74 0.01
CA HIS A 59 7.18 -0.61 -0.07
C HIS A 59 7.37 -1.10 -1.51
N MET A 60 6.41 -0.82 -2.41
CA MET A 60 6.55 -1.19 -3.82
C MET A 60 7.70 -0.44 -4.52
N ILE A 61 7.84 0.86 -4.24
CA ILE A 61 8.86 1.72 -4.84
C ILE A 61 10.26 1.32 -4.37
N LEU A 62 10.40 1.07 -3.06
CA LEU A 62 11.66 0.68 -2.43
C LEU A 62 12.02 -0.79 -2.68
N ARG A 63 11.14 -1.55 -3.36
CA ARG A 63 11.32 -3.00 -3.60
C ARG A 63 11.59 -3.72 -2.28
N HIS A 64 10.69 -3.49 -1.32
CA HIS A 64 10.64 -4.26 -0.08
C HIS A 64 9.86 -5.58 -0.31
N ASP A 65 10.07 -6.23 -1.46
CA ASP A 65 9.28 -7.33 -2.01
C ASP A 65 9.68 -8.72 -1.52
N THR A 66 10.42 -8.83 -0.43
CA THR A 66 11.09 -10.09 -0.08
C THR A 66 10.93 -10.50 1.36
N VAL A 67 9.91 -11.33 1.62
CA VAL A 67 10.15 -12.67 2.18
C VAL A 67 9.05 -13.61 1.66
N LEU A 68 9.45 -14.62 0.88
CA LEU A 68 8.57 -15.74 0.54
C LEU A 68 8.30 -16.58 1.80
N VAL A 69 7.02 -16.72 2.18
CA VAL A 69 6.64 -17.72 3.19
C VAL A 69 6.51 -19.07 2.50
N PRO A 70 7.20 -20.13 2.95
CA PRO A 70 7.01 -21.48 2.42
C PRO A 70 5.56 -21.94 2.60
N SER A 71 5.01 -22.59 1.58
CA SER A 71 3.62 -23.09 1.55
C SER A 71 3.25 -23.99 2.74
N GLU A 72 4.22 -24.65 3.38
CA GLU A 72 3.93 -25.51 4.54
C GLU A 72 3.58 -24.71 5.81
N ARG A 73 4.06 -23.46 5.97
CA ARG A 73 3.69 -22.60 7.12
C ARG A 73 2.34 -21.90 6.94
N VAL A 74 1.87 -21.82 5.71
CA VAL A 74 0.56 -21.25 5.34
C VAL A 74 -0.59 -22.12 5.88
N ALA A 75 -0.42 -23.44 5.91
CA ALA A 75 -1.44 -24.36 6.40
C ALA A 75 -1.72 -24.25 7.91
N LEU A 76 -0.75 -23.79 8.72
CA LEU A 76 -0.89 -23.66 10.17
C LEU A 76 -1.74 -22.46 10.61
N LEU A 77 -2.03 -21.54 9.68
CA LEU A 77 -2.70 -20.26 9.95
C LEU A 77 -4.08 -20.16 9.26
N ALA A 78 -4.49 -21.26 8.61
CA ALA A 78 -5.78 -21.44 7.94
C ALA A 78 -7.03 -21.14 8.80
N PRO A 79 -7.04 -21.29 10.14
CA PRO A 79 -8.21 -20.90 10.95
C PRO A 79 -8.35 -19.39 11.19
N LEU A 80 -7.32 -18.59 10.93
CA LEU A 80 -7.24 -17.20 11.39
C LEU A 80 -7.39 -16.18 10.25
N ILE A 81 -7.17 -16.59 9.00
CA ILE A 81 -7.24 -15.75 7.80
C ILE A 81 -7.80 -16.63 6.66
N PRO A 82 -8.66 -16.12 5.75
CA PRO A 82 -9.06 -16.87 4.55
C PRO A 82 -7.83 -17.39 3.78
N LEU A 83 -7.83 -18.68 3.43
CA LEU A 83 -6.71 -19.45 2.81
C LEU A 83 -6.07 -18.76 1.60
N ASP A 84 -6.85 -17.98 0.87
CA ASP A 84 -6.49 -17.16 -0.28
C ASP A 84 -5.59 -15.95 0.05
N SER A 85 -5.34 -15.65 1.33
CA SER A 85 -4.58 -14.47 1.77
C SER A 85 -3.27 -14.79 2.53
N ILE A 86 -2.91 -16.06 2.70
CA ILE A 86 -1.95 -16.47 3.76
C ILE A 86 -0.47 -16.47 3.34
N ALA A 87 -0.12 -16.50 2.05
CA ALA A 87 1.27 -16.72 1.66
C ALA A 87 2.21 -15.50 1.80
N TYR A 88 1.70 -14.28 2.03
CA TYR A 88 2.52 -13.06 2.02
C TYR A 88 2.36 -12.15 3.26
N ALA A 89 1.18 -12.18 3.90
CA ALA A 89 0.88 -11.32 5.06
C ALA A 89 1.76 -11.62 6.28
N LEU A 90 2.15 -12.90 6.46
CA LEU A 90 2.74 -13.42 7.70
C LEU A 90 4.26 -13.37 7.75
N SER A 91 4.90 -12.78 6.73
CA SER A 91 6.31 -12.42 6.83
C SER A 91 6.56 -10.92 7.06
N ARG A 92 5.51 -10.10 7.09
CA ARG A 92 5.63 -8.64 7.17
C ARG A 92 5.78 -8.09 8.60
N SER A 93 5.79 -8.94 9.62
CA SER A 93 6.21 -8.55 10.98
C SER A 93 7.73 -8.50 11.16
N ASN A 94 8.50 -8.52 10.07
CA ASN A 94 9.96 -8.64 10.11
C ASN A 94 10.67 -7.66 9.16
N PHE A 95 10.00 -6.58 8.73
CA PHE A 95 10.71 -5.44 8.17
C PHE A 95 11.54 -4.79 9.26
N THR A 96 12.72 -4.31 8.92
CA THR A 96 13.51 -3.53 9.86
C THR A 96 12.78 -2.21 10.13
N ASP A 97 12.96 -1.64 11.32
CA ASP A 97 12.45 -0.29 11.64
C ASP A 97 12.85 0.75 10.58
N GLU A 98 14.01 0.54 9.94
CA GLU A 98 14.49 1.37 8.83
C GLU A 98 13.65 1.19 7.55
N GLN A 99 13.29 -0.05 7.19
CA GLN A 99 12.45 -0.30 6.02
C GLN A 99 11.05 0.31 6.17
N GLU A 100 10.47 0.21 7.36
CA GLU A 100 9.19 0.83 7.70
C GLU A 100 9.29 2.37 7.68
N ALA A 101 10.33 2.93 8.30
CA ALA A 101 10.56 4.36 8.31
C ALA A 101 10.78 4.93 6.89
N LEU A 102 11.49 4.20 6.02
CA LEU A 102 11.68 4.60 4.64
C LEU A 102 10.39 4.50 3.82
N ALA A 103 9.58 3.45 4.02
CA ALA A 103 8.28 3.32 3.37
C ALA A 103 7.35 4.48 3.78
N GLU A 104 7.32 4.82 5.07
CA GLU A 104 6.57 5.97 5.58
C GLU A 104 7.06 7.30 4.99
N ALA A 105 8.38 7.51 4.93
CA ALA A 105 8.95 8.73 4.35
C ALA A 105 8.62 8.89 2.85
N ILE A 106 8.59 7.78 2.09
CA ILE A 106 8.09 7.80 0.71
C ILE A 106 6.60 8.10 0.67
N GLY A 107 5.82 7.52 1.59
CA GLY A 107 4.38 7.77 1.75
C GLY A 107 4.07 9.26 1.96
N ASP A 108 4.76 9.90 2.90
CA ASP A 108 4.69 11.33 3.17
C ASP A 108 5.03 12.16 1.92
N ARG A 109 6.07 11.75 1.19
CA ARG A 109 6.46 12.45 -0.04
C ARG A 109 5.38 12.37 -1.11
N LEU A 110 4.72 11.22 -1.27
CA LEU A 110 3.59 11.05 -2.18
C LEU A 110 2.41 11.94 -1.78
N ALA A 111 2.09 12.00 -0.48
CA ALA A 111 1.03 12.87 0.02
C ALA A 111 1.30 14.36 -0.30
N LEU A 112 2.54 14.81 -0.10
CA LEU A 112 2.95 16.19 -0.44
C LEU A 112 2.86 16.49 -1.95
N LEU A 113 3.16 15.51 -2.81
CA LEU A 113 2.99 15.66 -4.25
C LEU A 113 1.50 15.77 -4.63
N MET A 114 0.65 14.89 -4.09
CA MET A 114 -0.79 14.93 -4.33
C MET A 114 -1.42 16.26 -3.87
N LEU A 115 -0.97 16.81 -2.74
CA LEU A 115 -1.44 18.10 -2.23
C LEU A 115 -1.02 19.26 -3.16
N ARG A 116 0.22 19.24 -3.66
CA ARG A 116 0.72 20.23 -4.62
C ARG A 116 -0.06 20.18 -5.93
N ASP A 117 -0.26 19.00 -6.49
CA ASP A 117 -1.03 18.82 -7.72
C ASP A 117 -2.47 19.29 -7.55
N SER A 118 -3.09 19.00 -6.40
CA SER A 118 -4.44 19.49 -6.08
C SER A 118 -4.48 21.02 -5.99
N THR A 119 -3.43 21.62 -5.44
CA THR A 119 -3.31 23.09 -5.34
C THR A 119 -3.08 23.72 -6.71
N ASP A 120 -2.28 23.11 -7.58
CA ASP A 120 -2.03 23.58 -8.94
C ASP A 120 -3.27 23.41 -9.83
N ALA A 121 -4.01 22.30 -9.69
CA ALA A 121 -5.29 22.08 -10.35
C ALA A 121 -6.34 23.12 -9.90
N ALA A 122 -6.42 23.41 -8.59
CA ALA A 122 -7.33 24.42 -8.06
C ALA A 122 -6.93 25.86 -8.47
N ASN A 123 -5.65 26.14 -8.68
CA ASN A 123 -5.17 27.46 -9.07
C ASN A 123 -5.10 27.70 -10.58
N GLY A 124 -5.39 26.66 -11.39
CA GLY A 124 -5.17 26.61 -12.83
C GLY A 124 -3.70 26.33 -13.16
N PRO A 125 -3.40 25.63 -14.28
CA PRO A 125 -2.01 25.37 -14.68
C PRO A 125 -1.24 26.68 -14.72
N ARG A 126 -0.07 26.73 -14.07
CA ARG A 126 0.86 27.86 -14.16
C ARG A 126 1.49 27.88 -15.55
N THR A 127 0.70 28.24 -16.55
CA THR A 127 1.26 28.68 -17.82
C THR A 127 2.06 29.94 -17.52
N GLY A 128 3.25 30.09 -18.09
CA GLY A 128 4.10 31.28 -17.93
C GLY A 128 3.48 32.60 -18.42
N PHE A 129 2.21 32.56 -18.85
CA PHE A 129 1.37 33.70 -19.14
C PHE A 129 0.25 33.71 -18.09
N GLY A 130 0.09 34.83 -17.39
CA GLY A 130 -0.86 35.00 -16.30
C GLY A 130 -2.28 34.55 -16.64
N ARG A 131 -3.06 34.24 -15.59
CA ARG A 131 -4.47 33.81 -15.66
C ARG A 131 -5.21 34.56 -16.75
N VAL A 132 -5.63 33.85 -17.79
CA VAL A 132 -6.63 34.37 -18.73
C VAL A 132 -7.96 34.31 -17.99
N LEU A 133 -8.50 35.50 -17.72
CA LEU A 133 -9.82 35.71 -17.11
C LEU A 133 -10.95 35.20 -18.02
#